data_AF-A0A516RM51-F1
#
_entry.id   AF-A0A516RM51-F1
#
_cell.length_a   1.000
_cell.length_b   1.000
_cell.length_c   1.000
_cell.angle_alpha   90.00
_cell.angle_beta   90.00
_cell.angle_gamma   90.00
#
_symmetry.space_group_name_H-M   'P 1'
#
loop_
_entity.id
_entity.type
_entity.pdbx_description
1 polymer ?
#
loop_
_entity_poly.entity_id
_entity_poly.type
_entity_poly.pdbx_seq_one_letter_code
_entity_poly.pdbx_strand_id
1 'polypeptide(L)' 'MVVTMPGAASANNYGYRCKNWKDSSSRWSADCKVTRGKARTVAECSNKTHYGDWVGKGYWRFEGDCGKYALRATDIQWKA' A
#
# COMPACT_ATOMS: atom_id res chain seq x y z
N MET A 1 -8.76 2.05 -23.12
CA MET A 1 -9.19 2.18 -21.70
C MET A 1 -8.05 2.78 -20.91
N VAL A 2 -8.16 4.06 -20.55
CA VAL A 2 -7.23 4.69 -19.61
C VAL A 2 -7.70 4.26 -18.22
N VAL A 3 -7.04 3.26 -17.63
CA VAL A 3 -7.22 2.98 -16.21
C VAL A 3 -6.58 4.16 -15.51
N THR A 4 -7.40 5.05 -14.96
CA THR A 4 -6.98 6.02 -13.96
C THR A 4 -6.42 5.23 -12.78
N MET A 5 -5.12 4.95 -12.81
CA MET A 5 -4.37 4.65 -11.60
C MET A 5 -4.59 5.87 -10.71
N PRO A 6 -5.15 5.73 -9.49
CA PRO A 6 -5.26 6.86 -8.58
C PRO A 6 -3.83 7.32 -8.28
N GLY A 7 -3.36 8.31 -9.03
CA GLY A 7 -2.05 8.89 -8.86
C GLY A 7 -1.93 9.37 -7.43
N ALA A 8 -0.95 8.83 -6.71
CA ALA A 8 -0.49 9.29 -5.41
C ALA A 8 -1.62 9.78 -4.45
N ALA A 9 -2.74 9.08 -4.39
CA ALA A 9 -3.87 9.49 -3.56
C ALA A 9 -3.70 8.88 -2.18
N SER A 10 -3.40 9.74 -1.20
CA SER A 10 -3.38 9.41 0.23
C SER A 10 -4.53 8.47 0.60
N ALA A 11 -4.23 7.20 0.91
CA ALA A 11 -5.24 6.23 1.30
C ALA A 11 -5.68 6.48 2.75
N ASN A 12 -6.94 6.85 2.94
CA ASN A 12 -7.51 7.13 4.24
C ASN A 12 -8.69 6.21 4.51
N ASN A 13 -8.66 5.53 5.65
CA ASN A 13 -9.71 4.64 6.12
C ASN A 13 -9.93 4.89 7.63
N TYR A 14 -11.03 4.38 8.18
CA TYR A 14 -11.38 4.48 9.59
C TYR A 14 -10.24 4.00 10.53
N GLY A 15 -9.46 3.01 10.09
CA GLY A 15 -8.38 2.41 10.86
C GLY A 15 -6.95 2.85 10.50
N TYR A 16 -6.74 3.56 9.40
CA TYR A 16 -5.41 4.03 8.99
C TYR A 16 -5.46 5.28 8.13
N ARG A 17 -4.38 6.05 8.14
CA ARG A 17 -4.24 7.29 7.39
C ARG A 17 -2.88 7.34 6.72
N CYS A 18 -2.84 7.26 5.39
CA CYS A 18 -1.60 7.24 4.62
C CYS A 18 -1.37 8.55 3.90
N LYS A 19 -0.10 8.94 3.79
CA LYS A 19 0.38 10.13 3.07
C LYS A 19 1.65 9.77 2.31
N ASN A 20 2.13 10.70 1.49
CA ASN A 20 3.36 10.56 0.70
C ASN A 20 3.37 9.28 -0.15
N TRP A 21 2.25 8.96 -0.79
CA TRP A 21 2.16 7.81 -1.67
C TRP A 21 3.08 8.02 -2.88
N LYS A 22 4.01 7.10 -3.08
CA LYS A 22 4.98 7.12 -4.16
C LYS A 22 4.98 5.75 -4.83
N ASP A 23 4.54 5.69 -6.06
CA ASP A 23 4.63 4.52 -6.91
C ASP A 23 5.67 4.69 -8.01
N SER A 24 6.18 3.58 -8.49
CA SER A 24 7.15 3.44 -9.56
C SER A 24 6.86 2.13 -10.29
N SER A 25 7.49 1.91 -11.44
CA SER A 25 7.18 0.77 -12.32
C SER A 25 7.20 -0.61 -11.64
N SER A 26 7.94 -0.79 -10.54
CA SER A 26 8.00 -2.05 -9.79
C SER A 26 7.94 -1.89 -8.27
N ARG A 27 7.72 -0.67 -7.76
CA ARG A 27 7.81 -0.38 -6.32
C ARG A 27 6.77 0.64 -5.90
N TRP A 28 6.33 0.56 -4.67
CA TRP A 28 5.58 1.64 -4.05
C TRP A 28 5.94 1.81 -2.58
N SER A 29 5.68 3.01 -2.07
CA SER A 29 5.79 3.31 -0.64
C SER A 29 4.80 4.38 -0.23
N ALA A 30 4.37 4.36 1.03
CA ALA A 30 3.53 5.37 1.66
C ALA A 30 3.83 5.43 3.16
N ASP A 31 3.71 6.62 3.75
CA ASP A 31 3.82 6.78 5.21
C ASP A 31 2.42 6.69 5.82
N CYS A 32 2.15 5.64 6.58
CA CYS A 32 0.83 5.29 7.09
C CYS A 32 0.77 5.36 8.62
N LYS A 33 -0.22 6.09 9.15
CA LYS A 33 -0.57 6.06 10.57
C LYS A 33 -1.75 5.13 10.77
N VAL A 34 -1.51 3.96 11.37
CA VAL A 34 -2.58 3.07 11.83
C VAL A 34 -3.18 3.66 13.11
N THR A 35 -4.44 4.06 13.05
CA THR A 35 -5.15 4.69 14.15
C THR A 35 -5.85 3.66 15.04
N ARG A 36 -6.33 2.55 14.45
CA ARG A 36 -7.06 1.46 15.11
C ARG A 36 -6.82 0.12 14.42
N GLY A 37 -6.99 -0.97 15.15
CA GLY A 37 -6.86 -2.33 14.63
C GLY A 37 -5.47 -2.66 14.12
N LYS A 38 -5.39 -3.44 13.03
CA LYS A 38 -4.17 -3.78 12.32
C LYS A 38 -4.31 -3.43 10.85
N ALA A 39 -3.20 -3.03 10.22
CA ALA A 39 -3.14 -2.80 8.77
C ALA A 39 -1.96 -3.56 8.16
N ARG A 40 -2.06 -3.91 6.88
CA ARG A 40 -0.95 -4.50 6.10
C ARG A 40 -0.92 -3.96 4.68
N THR A 41 0.25 -4.03 4.06
CA THR A 41 0.42 -3.68 2.65
C THR A 41 0.04 -4.83 1.73
N VAL A 42 -0.46 -4.49 0.54
CA VAL A 42 -0.69 -5.42 -0.56
C VAL A 42 -0.08 -4.80 -1.82
N ALA A 43 0.82 -5.54 -2.46
CA ALA A 43 1.43 -5.16 -3.73
C ALA A 43 1.12 -6.23 -4.77
N GLU A 44 0.27 -5.90 -5.73
CA GLU A 44 -0.03 -6.79 -6.84
C GLU A 44 1.01 -6.57 -7.93
N CYS A 45 1.89 -7.55 -8.13
CA CYS A 45 2.88 -7.54 -9.18
C CYS A 45 2.38 -8.35 -10.37
N SER A 46 2.92 -8.10 -11.56
CA SER A 46 2.50 -8.78 -12.79
C SER A 46 2.68 -10.30 -12.79
N ASN A 47 3.37 -10.87 -11.80
CA ASN A 47 3.55 -12.30 -11.60
C ASN A 47 2.75 -12.83 -10.40
N LYS A 48 2.79 -12.12 -9.26
CA LYS A 48 2.18 -12.53 -8.00
C LYS A 48 1.84 -11.35 -7.10
N THR A 49 0.99 -11.59 -6.11
CA THR A 49 0.65 -10.60 -5.08
C THR A 49 1.51 -10.80 -3.83
N HIS A 50 2.12 -9.73 -3.36
CA HIS A 50 2.89 -9.68 -2.13
C HIS A 50 2.06 -9.04 -1.02
N TYR A 51 2.14 -9.62 0.18
CA TYR A 51 1.48 -9.10 1.37
C TYR A 51 2.54 -8.75 2.40
N GLY A 52 2.48 -7.54 2.93
CA GLY A 52 3.28 -7.16 4.10
C GLY A 52 2.71 -7.75 5.39
N ASP A 53 3.48 -7.59 6.46
CA ASP A 53 3.05 -7.95 7.81
C ASP A 53 1.91 -7.07 8.32
N TRP A 54 1.08 -7.66 9.19
CA TRP A 54 0.07 -6.91 9.91
C TRP A 54 0.70 -6.11 11.04
N VAL A 55 0.70 -4.80 10.90
CA VAL A 55 1.16 -3.88 11.93
C VAL A 55 0.00 -3.34 12.75
N GLY A 56 0.24 -3.09 14.04
CA GLY A 56 -0.74 -2.50 14.95
C GLY A 56 -0.77 -0.97 14.86
N LYS A 57 -1.50 -0.35 15.80
CA LYS A 57 -1.56 1.11 15.95
C LYS A 57 -0.16 1.73 16.04
N GLY A 58 0.10 2.75 15.22
CA GLY A 58 1.42 3.38 15.14
C GLY A 58 1.66 4.09 13.82
N TYR A 59 2.83 4.68 13.67
CA TYR A 59 3.31 5.19 12.39
C TYR A 59 4.21 4.13 11.75
N TRP A 60 3.90 3.78 10.52
CA TRP A 60 4.56 2.73 9.77
C TRP A 60 4.84 3.22 8.36
N ARG A 61 6.01 2.86 7.85
CA ARG A 61 6.29 3.01 6.44
C ARG A 61 5.82 1.75 5.73
N PHE A 62 4.86 1.93 4.85
CA PHE A 62 4.28 0.88 4.04
C PHE A 62 4.97 0.88 2.70
N GLU A 63 5.41 -0.29 2.26
CA GLU A 63 6.11 -0.45 1.01
C GLU A 63 5.81 -1.81 0.38
N GLY A 64 6.03 -1.87 -0.94
CA GLY A 64 5.97 -3.10 -1.72
C GLY A 64 6.97 -3.05 -2.86
N ASP A 65 7.67 -4.16 -3.05
CA ASP A 65 8.67 -4.36 -4.09
C ASP A 65 8.31 -5.58 -4.94
N CYS A 66 8.18 -5.35 -6.25
CA CYS A 66 7.94 -6.37 -7.26
C CYS A 66 9.23 -6.86 -7.95
N GLY A 67 10.39 -6.39 -7.49
CA GLY A 67 11.69 -6.64 -8.10
C GLY A 67 11.72 -6.23 -9.57
N LYS A 68 11.88 -7.23 -10.44
CA LYS A 68 11.91 -7.07 -11.91
C LYS A 68 10.53 -7.01 -12.57
N TYR A 69 9.47 -7.31 -11.84
CA TYR A 69 8.11 -7.35 -12.38
C TYR A 69 7.41 -6.00 -12.24
N ALA A 70 6.52 -5.70 -13.18
CA ALA A 70 5.72 -4.49 -13.13
C ALA A 70 4.75 -4.53 -11.94
N LEU A 71 4.67 -3.43 -11.20
CA LEU A 71 3.63 -3.18 -10.21
C LEU A 71 2.31 -2.91 -10.95
N ARG A 72 1.27 -3.67 -10.65
CA ARG A 72 -0.05 -3.59 -11.28
C ARG A 72 -1.04 -2.82 -10.43
N ALA A 73 -1.07 -3.15 -9.14
CA ALA A 73 -1.93 -2.49 -8.18
C ALA A 73 -1.29 -2.48 -6.79
N THR A 74 -1.79 -1.59 -5.95
CA THR A 74 -1.34 -1.38 -4.59
C THR A 74 -2.54 -1.14 -3.70
N ASP A 75 -2.59 -1.82 -2.57
CA ASP A 75 -3.71 -1.73 -1.65
C ASP A 75 -3.24 -1.81 -0.20
N ILE A 76 -4.08 -1.35 0.73
CA ILE A 76 -3.84 -1.48 2.16
C ILE A 76 -5.06 -2.14 2.78
N GLN A 77 -4.83 -3.32 3.32
CA GLN A 77 -5.87 -4.02 4.05
C GLN A 77 -5.86 -3.61 5.51
N TRP A 78 -7.06 -3.45 6.05
CA TRP A 78 -7.29 -3.15 7.45
C TRP A 78 -8.24 -4.17 8.06
N LYS A 79 -8.00 -4.51 9.32
CA LYS A 79 -8.94 -5.26 10.15
C LYS A 79 -8.96 -4.68 11.56
N ALA A 80 -10.16 -4.69 12.16
CA ALA A 80 -10.38 -4.27 13.54
C ALA A 80 -9.63 -5.17 14.54
#